data_AF-A0A1H3EAK1-F1
#
_entry.id   AF-A0A1H3EAK1-F1
#
_cell.length_a   1.000
_cell.length_b   1.000
_cell.length_c   1.000
_cell.angle_alpha   90.00
_cell.angle_beta   90.00
_cell.angle_gamma   90.00
#
_symmetry.space_group_name_H-M   'P 1'
#
loop_
_entity.id
_entity.type
_entity.pdbx_description
1 polymer ?
#
loop_
_entity_poly.entity_id
_entity_poly.type
_entity_poly.pdbx_seq_one_letter_code
_entity_poly.pdbx_strand_id
1 'polypeptide(L)'
;MAKVNGVNKKLLAKKDMNFFAEFTANAAKAARMLGYGVAAGVLVVFVVLTFIVAFFIRNTIIKGQIKDLQNTLNGPDYASLEQDAAVLSEELNDMTNYYYALTQMRKNVDLVDTVPTELPDIIEKCIPSDSFIRDYTITNSTLSMSGYSFTYYSPVDMVNMLNEKNVFTSRPNISVVREDIASETQPEDLIDGDMVDAINNYYQFTVSGTLITNVHISVTRFQEGTEIATSIGGVETIDVKAGDAYAIEGVSQITYAGVTYQLTRITVDGNQVDDAHFAIILQDNKYSDVARGNYDIRLYYAPVTADAAATEG
;
A
#
# COMPACT_ATOMS: atom_id res chain seq x y z
N MET A 1 -133.78 -74.55 32.63
CA MET A 1 -133.71 -73.56 31.53
C MET A 1 -133.50 -72.19 32.17
N ALA A 2 -132.66 -71.26 31.75
CA ALA A 2 -131.75 -71.13 30.62
C ALA A 2 -130.64 -70.12 31.02
N LYS A 3 -129.55 -70.10 30.26
CA LYS A 3 -128.35 -69.26 30.41
C LYS A 3 -128.66 -67.76 30.33
N VAL A 4 -128.00 -66.97 31.18
CA VAL A 4 -127.86 -65.52 31.07
C VAL A 4 -126.61 -65.19 30.26
N ASN A 5 -126.78 -64.37 29.24
CA ASN A 5 -125.73 -63.82 28.40
C ASN A 5 -125.35 -62.40 28.88
N GLY A 6 -124.04 -62.17 29.00
CA GLY A 6 -123.38 -60.96 28.48
C GLY A 6 -123.06 -59.82 29.45
N VAL A 7 -121.76 -59.60 29.74
CA VAL A 7 -121.13 -58.27 29.77
C VAL A 7 -119.65 -58.33 29.32
N ASN A 8 -119.36 -57.55 28.28
CA ASN A 8 -118.12 -56.92 27.77
C ASN A 8 -116.72 -57.27 28.34
N LYS A 9 -115.86 -57.84 27.47
CA LYS A 9 -114.38 -57.97 27.64
C LYS A 9 -113.56 -56.78 27.10
N LYS A 10 -114.16 -55.62 26.86
CA LYS A 10 -113.44 -54.42 26.35
C LYS A 10 -112.70 -53.60 27.42
N LEU A 11 -112.63 -54.07 28.67
CA LEU A 11 -112.10 -53.31 29.81
C LEU A 11 -110.88 -53.93 30.51
N LEU A 12 -110.36 -55.08 30.07
CA LEU A 12 -109.29 -55.80 30.77
C LEU A 12 -107.94 -55.89 30.04
N ALA A 13 -107.81 -55.35 28.83
CA ALA A 13 -106.57 -55.47 28.04
C ALA A 13 -105.86 -54.12 27.82
N LYS A 14 -106.02 -53.16 28.74
CA LYS A 14 -105.35 -51.84 28.71
C LYS A 14 -104.28 -51.67 29.78
N LYS A 15 -103.65 -52.75 30.23
CA LYS A 15 -102.68 -52.69 31.32
C LYS A 15 -101.56 -53.71 31.14
N ASP A 16 -100.72 -53.47 30.12
CA ASP A 16 -99.32 -53.90 30.09
C ASP A 16 -98.59 -53.02 29.06
N MET A 17 -98.35 -51.77 29.47
CA MET A 17 -97.40 -50.89 28.81
C MET A 17 -96.00 -51.41 29.10
N ASN A 18 -95.27 -51.75 28.03
CA ASN A 18 -93.88 -52.19 28.04
C ASN A 18 -92.94 -51.15 28.67
N PHE A 19 -92.78 -51.22 29.99
CA PHE A 19 -91.86 -50.41 30.78
C PHE A 19 -90.38 -50.62 30.36
N PHE A 20 -90.06 -51.74 29.69
CA PHE A 20 -88.70 -52.11 29.28
C PHE A 20 -88.30 -51.69 27.86
N ALA A 21 -89.26 -51.29 27.01
CA ALA A 21 -88.97 -50.90 25.63
C ALA A 21 -88.21 -49.56 25.56
N GLU A 22 -88.52 -48.65 26.48
CA GLU A 22 -87.86 -47.34 26.57
C GLU A 22 -86.43 -47.46 27.12
N PHE A 23 -86.18 -48.43 28.01
CA PHE A 23 -84.85 -48.74 28.54
C PHE A 23 -83.94 -49.42 27.50
N THR A 24 -84.47 -50.34 26.68
CA THR A 24 -83.70 -50.98 25.59
C THR A 24 -83.44 -50.03 24.42
N ALA A 25 -84.39 -49.14 24.09
CA ALA A 25 -84.19 -48.13 23.06
C ALA A 25 -83.12 -47.09 23.43
N ASN A 26 -83.10 -46.63 24.70
CA ASN A 26 -82.06 -45.71 25.18
C ASN A 26 -80.67 -46.38 25.27
N ALA A 27 -80.59 -47.65 25.66
CA ALA A 27 -79.32 -48.40 25.69
C ALA A 27 -78.74 -48.61 24.28
N ALA A 28 -79.56 -48.95 23.29
CA ALA A 28 -79.11 -49.10 21.91
C ALA A 28 -78.66 -47.78 21.26
N LYS A 29 -79.31 -46.65 21.62
CA LYS A 29 -78.91 -45.32 21.17
C LYS A 29 -77.59 -44.88 21.81
N ALA A 30 -77.40 -45.13 23.11
CA ALA A 30 -76.14 -44.87 23.80
C ALA A 30 -74.97 -45.72 23.26
N ALA A 31 -75.19 -47.00 22.97
CA ALA A 31 -74.18 -47.88 22.38
C ALA A 31 -73.75 -47.42 20.97
N ARG A 32 -74.70 -46.96 20.13
CA ARG A 32 -74.37 -46.37 18.82
C ARG A 32 -73.59 -45.06 18.96
N MET A 33 -73.94 -44.21 19.92
CA MET A 33 -73.25 -42.95 20.18
C MET A 33 -71.81 -43.17 20.67
N LEU A 34 -71.61 -44.17 21.54
CA LEU A 34 -70.27 -44.63 21.95
C LEU A 34 -69.48 -45.22 20.76
N GLY A 35 -70.12 -46.02 19.91
CA GLY A 35 -69.49 -46.56 18.70
C GLY A 35 -69.00 -45.48 17.73
N TYR A 36 -69.80 -44.43 17.49
CA TYR A 36 -69.36 -43.27 16.70
C TYR A 36 -68.23 -42.49 17.38
N GLY A 37 -68.27 -42.35 18.70
CA GLY A 37 -67.19 -41.71 19.47
C GLY A 37 -65.87 -42.45 19.37
N VAL A 38 -65.88 -43.79 19.46
CA VAL A 38 -64.68 -44.62 19.29
C VAL A 38 -64.16 -44.56 17.86
N ALA A 39 -65.04 -44.65 16.86
CA ALA A 39 -64.65 -44.55 15.45
C ALA A 39 -64.02 -43.19 15.11
N ALA A 40 -64.60 -42.10 15.62
CA ALA A 40 -64.02 -40.75 15.49
C ALA A 40 -62.66 -40.63 16.20
N GLY A 41 -62.54 -41.21 17.40
CA GLY A 41 -61.28 -41.25 18.14
C GLY A 41 -60.15 -41.98 17.40
N VAL A 42 -60.44 -43.15 16.82
CA VAL A 42 -59.46 -43.91 16.02
C VAL A 42 -59.04 -43.13 14.77
N LEU A 43 -59.97 -42.43 14.12
CA LEU A 43 -59.67 -41.62 12.93
C LEU A 43 -58.75 -40.44 13.28
N VAL A 44 -58.99 -39.76 14.40
CA VAL A 44 -58.11 -38.66 14.87
C VAL A 44 -56.70 -39.18 15.17
N VAL A 45 -56.58 -40.32 15.86
CA VAL A 45 -55.27 -40.91 16.16
C VAL A 45 -54.53 -41.30 14.88
N PHE A 46 -55.24 -41.84 13.88
CA PHE A 46 -54.64 -42.18 12.58
C PHE A 46 -54.11 -40.93 11.85
N VAL A 47 -54.89 -39.84 11.82
CA VAL A 47 -54.48 -38.57 11.19
C VAL A 47 -53.22 -38.01 11.87
N VAL A 48 -53.17 -38.03 13.20
CA VAL A 48 -51.99 -37.57 13.97
C VAL A 48 -50.77 -38.43 13.66
N LEU A 49 -50.92 -39.76 13.62
CA LEU A 49 -49.82 -40.67 13.27
C LEU A 49 -49.30 -40.43 11.86
N THR A 50 -50.18 -40.24 10.87
CA THR A 50 -49.76 -39.92 9.50
C THR A 50 -48.99 -38.60 9.42
N PHE A 51 -49.38 -37.58 10.19
CA PHE A 51 -48.66 -36.31 10.26
C PHE A 51 -47.26 -36.46 10.86
N ILE A 52 -47.13 -37.24 11.94
CA ILE A 52 -45.84 -37.51 12.59
C ILE A 52 -44.89 -38.21 11.59
N VAL A 53 -45.36 -39.26 10.91
CA VAL A 53 -44.56 -39.99 9.92
C VAL A 53 -44.13 -39.08 8.77
N ALA A 54 -45.04 -38.25 8.24
CA ALA A 54 -44.71 -37.29 7.19
C ALA A 54 -43.63 -36.27 7.62
N PHE A 55 -43.69 -35.81 8.88
CA PHE A 55 -42.68 -34.91 9.45
C PHE A 55 -41.31 -35.59 9.60
N PHE A 56 -41.28 -36.84 10.04
CA PHE A 56 -40.03 -37.61 10.13
C PHE A 56 -39.38 -37.79 8.76
N ILE A 57 -40.16 -38.13 7.73
CA ILE A 57 -39.64 -38.29 6.35
C ILE A 57 -39.07 -36.97 5.84
N ARG A 58 -39.81 -35.85 6.00
CA ARG A 58 -39.32 -34.52 5.60
C ARG A 58 -38.03 -34.13 6.31
N ASN A 59 -37.95 -34.38 7.62
CA ASN A 59 -36.77 -34.06 8.41
C ASN A 59 -35.55 -34.88 7.97
N THR A 60 -35.73 -36.16 7.62
CA THR A 60 -34.64 -36.99 7.06
C THR A 60 -34.16 -36.49 5.71
N ILE A 61 -35.07 -36.06 4.82
CA ILE A 61 -34.70 -35.46 3.52
C ILE A 61 -33.90 -34.17 3.72
N ILE A 62 -34.37 -33.28 4.61
CA ILE A 62 -33.68 -32.02 4.91
C ILE A 62 -32.31 -32.28 5.51
N LYS A 63 -32.16 -33.26 6.41
CA LYS A 63 -30.84 -33.66 6.94
C LYS A 63 -29.91 -34.20 5.86
N GLY A 64 -30.42 -34.95 4.89
CA GLY A 64 -29.67 -35.39 3.72
C GLY A 64 -29.17 -34.20 2.89
N GLN A 65 -30.05 -33.24 2.59
CA GLN A 65 -29.71 -32.02 1.86
C GLN A 65 -28.68 -31.17 2.60
N ILE A 66 -28.79 -31.03 3.92
CA ILE A 66 -27.80 -30.33 4.76
C ILE A 66 -26.44 -31.03 4.70
N LYS A 67 -26.42 -32.36 4.74
CA LYS A 67 -25.19 -33.15 4.64
C LYS A 67 -24.54 -33.01 3.26
N ASP A 68 -25.34 -33.02 2.19
CA ASP A 68 -24.82 -32.81 0.83
C ASP A 68 -24.28 -31.39 0.63
N LEU A 69 -24.95 -30.38 1.19
CA LEU A 69 -24.45 -28.99 1.23
C LEU A 69 -23.16 -28.87 2.06
N GLN A 70 -23.07 -29.50 3.23
CA GLN A 70 -21.85 -29.56 4.02
C GLN A 70 -20.71 -30.28 3.28
N ASN A 71 -21.00 -31.37 2.57
CA ASN A 71 -20.00 -32.07 1.76
C ASN A 71 -19.56 -31.24 0.54
N THR A 72 -20.46 -30.43 -0.01
CA THR A 72 -20.14 -29.51 -1.11
C THR A 72 -19.26 -28.37 -0.62
N LEU A 73 -19.58 -27.76 0.53
CA LEU A 73 -18.77 -26.72 1.18
C LEU A 73 -17.41 -27.22 1.67
N ASN A 74 -17.33 -28.47 2.12
CA ASN A 74 -16.07 -29.14 2.47
C ASN A 74 -15.39 -29.78 1.24
N GLY A 75 -15.92 -29.56 0.04
CA GLY A 75 -15.36 -30.06 -1.19
C GLY A 75 -14.01 -29.40 -1.50
N PRO A 76 -13.11 -30.11 -2.19
CA PRO A 76 -11.77 -29.61 -2.52
C PRO A 76 -11.78 -28.28 -3.27
N ASP A 77 -12.83 -28.02 -4.06
CA ASP A 77 -13.00 -26.78 -4.84
C ASP A 77 -13.26 -25.53 -3.97
N TYR A 78 -13.86 -25.68 -2.78
CA TYR A 78 -14.09 -24.56 -1.85
C TYR A 78 -12.92 -24.36 -0.89
N ALA A 79 -12.23 -25.44 -0.52
CA ALA A 79 -10.98 -25.36 0.24
C ALA A 79 -9.86 -24.69 -0.58
N SER A 80 -9.79 -24.97 -1.89
CA SER A 80 -8.88 -24.25 -2.78
C SER A 80 -9.28 -22.79 -2.93
N LEU A 81 -10.58 -22.45 -2.96
CA LEU A 81 -11.02 -21.06 -3.08
C LEU A 81 -10.65 -20.21 -1.85
N GLU A 82 -10.74 -20.77 -0.65
CA GLU A 82 -10.32 -20.10 0.59
C GLU A 82 -8.80 -19.93 0.65
N GLN A 83 -8.06 -20.93 0.18
CA GLN A 83 -6.60 -20.87 0.06
C GLN A 83 -6.16 -19.85 -1.01
N ASP A 84 -6.81 -19.84 -2.17
CA ASP A 84 -6.57 -18.89 -3.26
C ASP A 84 -6.91 -17.47 -2.81
N ALA A 85 -8.00 -17.27 -2.05
CA ALA A 85 -8.35 -15.98 -1.48
C ALA A 85 -7.33 -15.51 -0.42
N ALA A 86 -6.78 -16.42 0.38
CA ALA A 86 -5.73 -16.11 1.34
C ALA A 86 -4.43 -15.71 0.61
N VAL A 87 -4.04 -16.45 -0.43
CA VAL A 87 -2.89 -16.13 -1.28
C VAL A 87 -3.08 -14.78 -1.99
N LEU A 88 -4.26 -14.52 -2.58
CA LEU A 88 -4.57 -13.25 -3.21
C LEU A 88 -4.54 -12.08 -2.20
N SER A 89 -5.02 -12.31 -0.97
CA SER A 89 -5.00 -11.29 0.08
C SER A 89 -3.58 -11.00 0.56
N GLU A 90 -2.72 -12.01 0.62
CA GLU A 90 -1.29 -11.85 0.93
C GLU A 90 -0.57 -11.10 -0.19
N GLU A 91 -0.81 -11.47 -1.44
CA GLU A 91 -0.30 -10.78 -2.64
C GLU A 91 -0.75 -9.32 -2.69
N LEU A 92 -2.02 -9.03 -2.36
CA LEU A 92 -2.55 -7.67 -2.31
C LEU A 92 -1.91 -6.86 -1.17
N ASN A 93 -1.69 -7.46 -0.01
CA ASN A 93 -1.02 -6.82 1.11
C ASN A 93 0.44 -6.50 0.77
N ASP A 94 1.14 -7.44 0.13
CA ASP A 94 2.51 -7.25 -0.37
C ASP A 94 2.55 -6.14 -1.42
N MET A 95 1.63 -6.12 -2.39
CA MET A 95 1.50 -5.02 -3.34
C MET A 95 1.22 -3.68 -2.66
N THR A 96 0.38 -3.65 -1.62
CA THR A 96 0.03 -2.42 -0.90
C THR A 96 1.21 -1.89 -0.09
N ASN A 97 1.92 -2.77 0.61
CA ASN A 97 3.14 -2.44 1.33
C ASN A 97 4.24 -1.99 0.36
N TYR A 98 4.32 -2.64 -0.81
CA TYR A 98 5.21 -2.26 -1.89
C TYR A 98 4.88 -0.86 -2.43
N TYR A 99 3.62 -0.55 -2.70
CA TYR A 99 3.16 0.79 -3.11
C TYR A 99 3.42 1.86 -2.04
N TYR A 100 3.23 1.52 -0.76
CA TYR A 100 3.50 2.43 0.35
C TYR A 100 4.99 2.71 0.52
N ALA A 101 5.83 1.67 0.40
CA ALA A 101 7.28 1.82 0.38
C ALA A 101 7.74 2.64 -0.83
N LEU A 102 7.23 2.34 -2.03
CA LEU A 102 7.45 3.14 -3.25
C LEU A 102 7.11 4.60 -3.06
N THR A 103 5.94 4.92 -2.48
CA THR A 103 5.50 6.31 -2.31
C THR A 103 6.28 7.04 -1.24
N GLN A 104 6.65 6.39 -0.13
CA GLN A 104 7.53 6.95 0.90
C GLN A 104 8.97 7.15 0.39
N MET A 105 9.52 6.17 -0.31
CA MET A 105 10.89 6.22 -0.86
C MET A 105 10.98 7.21 -2.01
N ARG A 106 9.99 7.26 -2.90
CA ARG A 106 9.89 8.27 -3.96
C ARG A 106 9.71 9.66 -3.38
N LYS A 107 8.93 9.81 -2.30
CA LYS A 107 8.85 11.07 -1.55
C LYS A 107 10.22 11.47 -0.99
N ASN A 108 11.01 10.54 -0.45
CA ASN A 108 12.36 10.86 0.04
C ASN A 108 13.31 11.26 -1.09
N VAL A 109 13.17 10.70 -2.29
CA VAL A 109 13.94 11.09 -3.48
C VAL A 109 13.48 12.43 -4.07
N ASP A 110 12.18 12.71 -4.03
CA ASP A 110 11.60 13.97 -4.49
C ASP A 110 11.81 15.11 -3.48
N LEU A 111 12.09 14.79 -2.21
CA LEU A 111 12.43 15.78 -1.19
C LEU A 111 13.86 16.27 -1.43
N VAL A 112 13.97 17.53 -1.84
CA VAL A 112 15.24 18.27 -1.83
C VAL A 112 15.66 18.39 -0.37
N ASP A 113 16.82 17.82 -0.04
CA ASP A 113 17.33 17.80 1.32
C ASP A 113 17.49 19.25 1.83
N THR A 114 16.97 19.51 3.03
CA THR A 114 17.02 20.86 3.63
C THR A 114 18.48 21.23 3.87
N VAL A 115 18.84 22.49 3.57
CA VAL A 115 20.15 23.07 3.86
C VAL A 115 20.60 22.65 5.27
N PRO A 116 21.83 22.14 5.44
CA PRO A 116 22.32 21.73 6.76
C PRO A 116 22.16 22.87 7.77
N THR A 117 21.56 22.58 8.93
CA THR A 117 21.37 23.58 10.00
C THR A 117 22.68 24.17 10.51
N GLU A 118 23.79 23.47 10.29
CA GLU A 118 25.15 23.91 10.66
C GLU A 118 25.79 24.85 9.62
N LEU A 119 25.21 24.98 8.41
CA LEU A 119 25.79 25.79 7.33
C LEU A 119 25.96 27.27 7.73
N PRO A 120 24.99 27.95 8.37
CA PRO A 120 25.18 29.32 8.83
C PRO A 120 26.36 29.46 9.81
N ASP A 121 26.51 28.54 10.76
CA ASP A 121 27.60 28.53 11.74
C ASP A 121 28.96 28.30 11.07
N ILE A 122 29.01 27.48 10.02
CA ILE A 122 30.22 27.24 9.23
C ILE A 122 30.58 28.51 8.45
N ILE A 123 29.60 29.15 7.81
CA ILE A 123 29.80 30.40 7.07
C ILE A 123 30.34 31.47 8.02
N GLU A 124 29.70 31.68 9.17
CA GLU A 124 30.13 32.67 10.17
C GLU A 124 31.60 32.50 10.57
N LYS A 125 32.02 31.26 10.86
CA LYS A 125 33.40 30.94 11.25
C LYS A 125 34.42 31.13 10.12
N CYS A 126 33.98 31.14 8.87
CA CYS A 126 34.85 31.32 7.71
C CYS A 126 34.95 32.79 7.26
N ILE A 127 34.14 33.70 7.80
CA ILE A 127 34.22 35.13 7.46
C ILE A 127 35.52 35.71 8.07
N PRO A 128 36.45 36.23 7.25
CA PRO A 128 37.65 36.89 7.77
C PRO A 128 37.28 38.16 8.53
N SER A 129 38.11 38.55 9.50
CA SER A 129 37.84 39.70 10.39
C SER A 129 37.72 41.05 9.69
N ASP A 130 38.18 41.16 8.44
CA ASP A 130 38.17 42.36 7.61
C ASP A 130 37.14 42.28 6.47
N SER A 131 36.17 41.37 6.59
CA SER A 131 35.12 41.15 5.61
C SER A 131 33.77 41.04 6.31
N PHE A 132 32.70 41.40 5.62
CA PHE A 132 31.35 41.16 6.09
C PHE A 132 30.44 40.73 4.93
N ILE A 133 29.46 39.90 5.24
CA ILE A 133 28.44 39.45 4.29
C ILE A 133 27.24 40.40 4.40
N ARG A 134 26.82 40.97 3.27
CA ARG A 134 25.60 41.80 3.19
C ARG A 134 24.37 40.92 3.02
N ASP A 135 24.42 40.05 2.01
CA ASP A 135 23.31 39.18 1.64
C ASP A 135 23.83 37.78 1.35
N TYR A 136 23.04 36.78 1.74
CA TYR A 136 23.18 35.43 1.22
C TYR A 136 21.84 34.87 0.81
N THR A 137 21.85 33.99 -0.18
CA THR A 137 20.66 33.30 -0.66
C THR A 137 21.03 31.87 -0.93
N ILE A 138 20.17 30.96 -0.46
CA ILE A 138 20.27 29.55 -0.78
C ILE A 138 19.04 29.17 -1.58
N THR A 139 19.25 28.67 -2.80
CA THR A 139 18.18 28.21 -3.68
C THR A 139 18.51 26.80 -4.11
N ASN A 140 17.67 25.84 -3.71
CA ASN A 140 17.91 24.41 -3.85
C ASN A 140 19.28 24.04 -3.25
N SER A 141 20.25 23.68 -4.11
CA SER A 141 21.62 23.32 -3.73
C SER A 141 22.65 24.43 -4.02
N THR A 142 22.23 25.63 -4.42
CA THR A 142 23.16 26.73 -4.73
C THR A 142 23.18 27.76 -3.61
N LEU A 143 24.37 28.02 -3.07
CA LEU A 143 24.65 29.14 -2.17
C LEU A 143 25.23 30.30 -2.98
N SER A 144 24.64 31.48 -2.83
CA SER A 144 25.15 32.74 -3.34
C SER A 144 25.32 33.71 -2.18
N MET A 145 26.50 34.31 -2.04
CA MET A 145 26.83 35.28 -1.00
C MET A 145 27.42 36.53 -1.63
N SER A 146 27.05 37.69 -1.10
CA SER A 146 27.63 38.97 -1.49
C SER A 146 27.98 39.79 -0.26
N GLY A 147 29.05 40.55 -0.35
CA GLY A 147 29.57 41.30 0.77
C GLY A 147 30.71 42.22 0.37
N TYR A 148 31.39 42.75 1.38
CA TYR A 148 32.51 43.66 1.20
C TYR A 148 33.70 43.22 2.05
N SER A 149 34.89 43.50 1.55
CA SER A 149 36.15 43.27 2.24
C SER A 149 37.07 44.47 2.11
N PHE A 150 37.95 44.68 3.09
CA PHE A 150 38.99 45.71 3.01
C PHE A 150 40.18 45.29 2.15
N THR A 151 40.33 43.99 1.87
CA THR A 151 41.38 43.46 1.00
C THR A 151 40.82 42.55 -0.07
N TYR A 152 41.55 42.47 -1.20
CA TYR A 152 41.21 41.58 -2.31
C TYR A 152 41.31 40.08 -1.92
N TYR A 153 42.19 39.75 -0.98
CA TYR A 153 42.50 38.35 -0.64
C TYR A 153 41.54 37.74 0.37
N SER A 154 40.93 38.53 1.24
CA SER A 154 40.03 38.00 2.27
C SER A 154 38.84 37.20 1.72
N PRO A 155 38.15 37.62 0.64
CA PRO A 155 37.11 36.80 0.02
C PRO A 155 37.67 35.49 -0.55
N VAL A 156 38.91 35.48 -1.04
CA VAL A 156 39.58 34.27 -1.54
C VAL A 156 39.90 33.32 -0.39
N ASP A 157 40.39 33.84 0.74
CA ASP A 157 40.67 33.06 1.94
C ASP A 157 39.39 32.49 2.55
N MET A 158 38.30 33.27 2.57
CA MET A 158 36.97 32.79 2.94
C MET A 158 36.54 31.58 2.10
N VAL A 159 36.68 31.67 0.77
CA VAL A 159 36.37 30.57 -0.15
C VAL A 159 37.25 29.35 0.11
N ASN A 160 38.53 29.55 0.38
CA ASN A 160 39.44 28.44 0.71
C ASN A 160 39.00 27.73 2.00
N MET A 161 38.69 28.48 3.06
CA MET A 161 38.19 27.91 4.32
C MET A 161 36.87 27.16 4.12
N LEU A 162 35.95 27.69 3.33
CA LEU A 162 34.68 27.00 3.00
C LEU A 162 34.91 25.71 2.21
N ASN A 163 35.88 25.69 1.30
CA ASN A 163 36.26 24.48 0.57
C ASN A 163 36.91 23.43 1.51
N GLU A 164 37.78 23.85 2.44
CA GLU A 164 38.37 22.95 3.45
C GLU A 164 37.32 22.31 4.36
N LYS A 165 36.20 23.01 4.59
CA LYS A 165 35.05 22.51 5.35
C LYS A 165 34.07 21.68 4.51
N ASN A 166 34.40 21.38 3.24
CA ASN A 166 33.57 20.62 2.32
C ASN A 166 32.16 21.23 2.18
N VAL A 167 32.07 22.56 2.12
CA VAL A 167 30.78 23.25 1.91
C VAL A 167 30.32 23.09 0.46
N PHE A 168 31.25 23.10 -0.50
CA PHE A 168 30.94 23.05 -1.93
C PHE A 168 31.38 21.74 -2.58
N THR A 169 30.58 21.23 -3.51
CA THR A 169 30.89 20.04 -4.34
C THR A 169 32.00 20.29 -5.35
N SER A 170 32.18 21.54 -5.75
CA SER A 170 33.19 21.98 -6.71
C SER A 170 33.68 23.38 -6.34
N ARG A 171 34.77 23.82 -6.95
CA ARG A 171 35.34 25.15 -6.66
C ARG A 171 34.28 26.23 -6.95
N PRO A 172 33.86 27.02 -5.95
CA PRO A 172 32.86 28.06 -6.16
C PRO A 172 33.43 29.18 -7.05
N ASN A 173 32.55 29.85 -7.77
CA ASN A 173 32.86 31.05 -8.52
C ASN A 173 33.01 32.21 -7.53
N ILE A 174 34.10 32.96 -7.66
CA ILE A 174 34.38 34.15 -6.88
C ILE A 174 34.65 35.32 -7.82
N SER A 175 33.92 36.42 -7.60
CA SER A 175 34.15 37.71 -8.25
C SER A 175 34.49 38.72 -7.17
N VAL A 176 35.62 39.40 -7.32
CA VAL A 176 36.06 40.47 -6.41
C VAL A 176 36.33 41.70 -7.26
N VAL A 177 35.58 42.76 -7.03
CA VAL A 177 35.66 44.02 -7.77
C VAL A 177 35.94 45.13 -6.76
N ARG A 178 36.92 45.97 -7.05
CA ARG A 178 37.15 47.17 -6.23
C ARG A 178 35.95 48.09 -6.39
N GLU A 179 35.37 48.53 -5.28
CA GLU A 179 34.29 49.50 -5.33
C GLU A 179 34.89 50.86 -5.69
N ASP A 180 34.39 51.44 -6.79
CA ASP A 180 34.80 52.78 -7.19
C ASP A 180 34.20 53.79 -6.22
N ILE A 181 35.03 54.71 -5.75
CA ILE A 181 34.58 55.83 -4.93
C ILE A 181 33.59 56.63 -5.78
N ALA A 182 32.32 56.65 -5.39
CA ALA A 182 31.32 57.48 -6.06
C ALA A 182 31.81 58.92 -6.04
N SER A 183 32.07 59.50 -7.23
CA SER A 183 32.66 60.83 -7.37
C SER A 183 31.73 61.96 -6.93
N GLU A 184 30.50 61.66 -6.54
CA GLU A 184 29.47 62.63 -6.16
C GLU A 184 28.74 62.13 -4.90
N THR A 185 29.39 62.21 -3.75
CA THR A 185 28.67 62.18 -2.48
C THR A 185 27.97 63.52 -2.30
N GLN A 186 26.66 63.58 -2.52
CA GLN A 186 25.85 64.71 -2.07
C GLN A 186 25.87 64.71 -0.53
N PRO A 187 26.03 65.86 0.15
CA PRO A 187 26.08 65.93 1.62
C PRO A 187 24.86 65.34 2.33
N GLU A 188 23.78 65.12 1.59
CA GLU A 188 22.48 64.62 2.04
C GLU A 188 22.48 63.11 2.28
N ASP A 189 23.36 62.36 1.59
CA ASP A 189 23.46 60.90 1.69
C ASP A 189 24.25 60.43 2.95
N LEU A 190 24.93 61.35 3.64
CA LEU A 190 25.69 61.07 4.87
C LEU A 190 24.80 60.78 6.10
N ILE A 191 23.49 61.04 6.00
CA ILE A 191 22.57 61.02 7.15
C ILE A 191 21.84 59.66 7.28
N ASP A 192 21.76 58.86 6.22
CA ASP A 192 20.90 57.66 6.17
C ASP A 192 21.57 56.35 6.59
N GLY A 193 22.84 56.38 7.04
CA GLY A 193 23.51 55.20 7.63
C GLY A 193 23.93 54.10 6.64
N ASP A 194 23.61 54.24 5.36
CA ASP A 194 23.95 53.29 4.29
C ASP A 194 25.31 53.57 3.60
N MET A 195 26.12 54.49 4.12
CA MET A 195 27.41 54.82 3.50
C MET A 195 28.55 53.90 3.93
N VAL A 196 29.02 53.12 2.96
CA VAL A 196 30.37 52.55 2.92
C VAL A 196 31.36 53.73 2.89
N ASP A 197 32.24 53.83 3.89
CA ASP A 197 33.14 54.98 4.08
C ASP A 197 34.04 55.23 2.85
N ALA A 198 33.80 56.30 2.10
CA ALA A 198 34.49 56.64 0.85
C ALA A 198 36.02 56.80 0.98
N ILE A 199 36.56 56.87 2.21
CA ILE A 199 38.00 56.93 2.50
C ILE A 199 38.64 55.54 2.54
N ASN A 200 37.87 54.49 2.80
CA ASN A 200 38.36 53.13 2.90
C ASN A 200 38.23 52.42 1.54
N ASN A 201 39.31 51.76 1.10
CA ASN A 201 39.26 50.93 -0.11
C ASN A 201 38.46 49.66 0.19
N TYR A 202 37.24 49.58 -0.33
CA TYR A 202 36.44 48.37 -0.26
C TYR A 202 36.51 47.58 -1.56
N TYR A 203 36.43 46.27 -1.41
CA TYR A 203 36.21 45.33 -2.49
C TYR A 203 34.85 44.70 -2.29
N GLN A 204 33.97 44.85 -3.26
CA GLN A 204 32.75 44.09 -3.31
C GLN A 204 33.08 42.68 -3.80
N PHE A 205 32.59 41.67 -3.10
CA PHE A 205 32.74 40.28 -3.54
C PHE A 205 31.39 39.59 -3.73
N THR A 206 31.39 38.60 -4.62
CA THR A 206 30.30 37.65 -4.81
C THR A 206 30.89 36.25 -4.88
N VAL A 207 30.37 35.34 -4.08
CA VAL A 207 30.73 33.93 -4.05
C VAL A 207 29.49 33.10 -4.39
N SER A 208 29.59 32.22 -5.39
CA SER A 208 28.52 31.32 -5.76
C SER A 208 29.03 29.90 -5.97
N GLY A 209 28.37 28.92 -5.38
CA GLY A 209 28.77 27.52 -5.53
C GLY A 209 27.65 26.55 -5.18
N THR A 210 27.81 25.31 -5.64
CA THR A 210 26.88 24.21 -5.37
C THR A 210 27.27 23.54 -4.06
N LEU A 211 26.37 23.54 -3.09
CA LEU A 211 26.52 22.95 -1.77
C LEU A 211 26.63 21.42 -1.83
N ILE A 212 27.40 20.84 -0.91
CA ILE A 212 27.33 19.41 -0.65
C ILE A 212 26.03 19.13 0.13
N THR A 213 25.05 18.56 -0.56
CA THR A 213 23.81 18.04 0.04
C THR A 213 23.84 16.51 0.02
N ASN A 214 23.00 15.86 0.84
CA ASN A 214 22.74 14.45 0.57
C ASN A 214 21.96 14.36 -0.74
N VAL A 215 22.24 13.32 -1.49
CA VAL A 215 21.53 12.96 -2.70
C VAL A 215 20.98 11.56 -2.53
N HIS A 216 19.75 11.41 -3.02
CA HIS A 216 18.98 10.19 -2.88
C HIS A 216 18.88 9.51 -4.25
N ILE A 217 19.34 8.27 -4.31
CA ILE A 217 19.33 7.48 -5.54
C ILE A 217 18.30 6.38 -5.36
N SER A 218 17.23 6.40 -6.15
CA SER A 218 16.30 5.27 -6.22
C SER A 218 16.75 4.26 -7.25
N VAL A 219 16.76 3.00 -6.85
CA VAL A 219 16.99 1.86 -7.73
C VAL A 219 15.72 1.03 -7.78
N THR A 220 15.11 0.97 -8.94
CA THR A 220 13.91 0.16 -9.19
C THR A 220 14.24 -0.93 -10.21
N ARG A 221 13.74 -2.14 -9.98
CA ARG A 221 13.98 -3.30 -10.84
C ARG A 221 12.68 -3.70 -11.53
N PHE A 222 12.71 -3.90 -12.84
CA PHE A 222 11.52 -4.20 -13.66
C PHE A 222 11.73 -5.46 -14.50
N GLN A 223 10.64 -6.16 -14.76
CA GLN A 223 10.56 -7.19 -15.78
C GLN A 223 10.36 -6.54 -17.15
N GLU A 224 11.18 -6.93 -18.11
CA GLU A 224 11.04 -6.55 -19.52
C GLU A 224 10.06 -7.51 -20.22
N GLY A 225 9.14 -6.97 -21.03
CA GLY A 225 8.28 -7.77 -21.91
C GLY A 225 6.76 -7.70 -21.67
N THR A 226 6.28 -6.93 -20.69
CA THR A 226 4.85 -6.62 -20.50
C THR A 226 4.56 -5.19 -20.95
N GLU A 227 3.39 -4.93 -21.58
CA GLU A 227 2.95 -3.57 -22.01
C GLU A 227 2.97 -2.55 -20.85
N ILE A 228 2.98 -3.04 -19.61
CA ILE A 228 3.20 -2.30 -18.37
C ILE A 228 4.38 -2.94 -17.66
N ALA A 229 5.45 -2.21 -17.38
CA ALA A 229 6.63 -2.74 -16.70
C ALA A 229 6.26 -3.27 -15.30
N THR A 230 6.31 -4.59 -15.10
CA THR A 230 6.03 -5.21 -13.80
C THR A 230 7.27 -5.07 -12.93
N SER A 231 7.12 -4.55 -11.72
CA SER A 231 8.27 -4.41 -10.81
C SER A 231 8.71 -5.76 -10.23
N ILE A 232 10.01 -5.97 -10.17
CA ILE A 232 10.65 -7.13 -9.56
C ILE A 232 11.26 -6.69 -8.23
N GLY A 233 10.48 -6.81 -7.15
CA GLY A 233 10.92 -6.48 -5.79
C GLY A 233 10.82 -4.99 -5.42
N GLY A 234 11.42 -4.66 -4.27
CA GLY A 234 11.44 -3.34 -3.63
C GLY A 234 12.08 -2.22 -4.46
N VAL A 235 11.74 -0.96 -4.17
CA VAL A 235 12.64 0.16 -4.47
C VAL A 235 13.73 0.18 -3.41
N GLU A 236 14.97 0.30 -3.85
CA GLU A 236 16.12 0.48 -2.98
C GLU A 236 16.54 1.96 -3.03
N THR A 237 16.76 2.58 -1.88
CA THR A 237 17.24 3.95 -1.79
C THR A 237 18.66 3.95 -1.25
N ILE A 238 19.56 4.64 -1.95
CA ILE A 238 20.94 4.84 -1.53
C ILE A 238 21.12 6.34 -1.22
N ASP A 239 21.51 6.62 0.02
CA ASP A 239 21.80 7.98 0.49
C ASP A 239 23.31 8.20 0.50
N VAL A 240 23.78 9.14 -0.33
CA VAL A 240 25.20 9.50 -0.42
C VAL A 240 25.36 11.01 -0.49
N LYS A 241 26.55 11.53 -0.19
CA LYS A 241 26.81 12.96 -0.34
C LYS A 241 27.05 13.28 -1.81
N ALA A 242 26.59 14.46 -2.24
CA ALA A 242 26.91 14.96 -3.57
C ALA A 242 28.43 15.01 -3.77
N GLY A 243 28.93 14.34 -4.80
CA GLY A 243 30.36 14.20 -5.13
C GLY A 243 30.96 12.85 -4.74
N ASP A 244 30.31 12.07 -3.88
CA ASP A 244 30.78 10.73 -3.51
C ASP A 244 30.41 9.70 -4.59
N ALA A 245 31.23 8.65 -4.71
CA ALA A 245 30.92 7.51 -5.56
C ALA A 245 29.93 6.57 -4.87
N TYR A 246 28.97 6.04 -5.63
CA TYR A 246 28.06 4.99 -5.18
C TYR A 246 28.16 3.76 -6.09
N ALA A 247 27.74 2.61 -5.57
CA ALA A 247 27.75 1.35 -6.29
C ALA A 247 26.53 0.51 -5.97
N ILE A 248 25.94 -0.10 -7.00
CA ILE A 248 24.90 -1.11 -6.92
C ILE A 248 25.57 -2.42 -7.33
N GLU A 249 25.72 -3.33 -6.37
CA GLU A 249 26.37 -4.63 -6.57
C GLU A 249 25.34 -5.68 -7.01
N GLY A 250 25.78 -6.71 -7.73
CA GLY A 250 24.92 -7.85 -8.08
C GLY A 250 23.86 -7.52 -9.12
N VAL A 251 24.12 -6.59 -10.04
CA VAL A 251 23.10 -6.11 -10.99
C VAL A 251 22.82 -7.07 -12.15
N SER A 252 23.74 -7.98 -12.48
CA SER A 252 23.64 -8.82 -13.68
C SER A 252 22.48 -9.81 -13.67
N GLN A 253 22.14 -10.36 -12.49
CA GLN A 253 21.08 -11.36 -12.33
C GLN A 253 20.35 -11.19 -11.01
N ILE A 254 19.06 -11.47 -11.01
CA ILE A 254 18.21 -11.47 -9.82
C ILE A 254 17.30 -12.69 -9.84
N THR A 255 17.12 -13.34 -8.68
CA THR A 255 16.14 -14.42 -8.51
C THR A 255 14.98 -13.90 -7.70
N TYR A 256 13.79 -13.91 -8.29
CA TYR A 256 12.56 -13.45 -7.66
C TYR A 256 11.43 -14.45 -7.93
N ALA A 257 10.68 -14.81 -6.89
CA ALA A 257 9.61 -15.81 -6.96
C ALA A 257 10.02 -17.14 -7.63
N GLY A 258 11.28 -17.56 -7.45
CA GLY A 258 11.83 -18.80 -8.02
C GLY A 258 12.22 -18.74 -9.49
N VAL A 259 12.10 -17.58 -10.15
CA VAL A 259 12.56 -17.35 -11.53
C VAL A 259 13.83 -16.49 -11.51
N THR A 260 14.84 -16.90 -12.27
CA THR A 260 16.07 -16.11 -12.46
C THR A 260 15.90 -15.20 -13.67
N TYR A 261 16.17 -13.91 -13.48
CA TYR A 261 16.14 -12.90 -14.51
C TYR A 261 17.54 -12.33 -14.74
N GLN A 262 17.86 -12.02 -15.99
CA GLN A 262 19.11 -11.41 -16.41
C GLN A 262 18.88 -9.97 -16.85
N LEU A 263 19.79 -9.09 -16.46
CA LEU A 263 19.74 -7.67 -16.79
C LEU A 263 19.88 -7.47 -18.29
N THR A 264 18.97 -6.70 -18.88
CA THR A 264 18.92 -6.42 -20.32
C THR A 264 19.13 -4.95 -20.65
N ARG A 265 18.71 -4.05 -19.76
CA ARG A 265 18.83 -2.60 -19.97
C ARG A 265 18.88 -1.85 -18.65
N ILE A 266 19.62 -0.74 -18.63
CA ILE A 266 19.62 0.23 -17.54
C ILE A 266 19.18 1.59 -18.09
N THR A 267 18.33 2.29 -17.34
CA THR A 267 18.04 3.71 -17.59
C THR A 267 18.29 4.54 -16.35
N VAL A 268 18.91 5.69 -16.51
CA VAL A 268 19.16 6.70 -15.46
C VAL A 268 18.38 7.95 -15.82
N ASP A 269 17.44 8.37 -14.96
CA ASP A 269 16.52 9.48 -15.22
C ASP A 269 15.77 9.37 -16.56
N GLY A 270 15.46 8.14 -16.96
CA GLY A 270 14.81 7.83 -18.24
C GLY A 270 15.72 7.81 -19.47
N ASN A 271 17.01 8.15 -19.33
CA ASN A 271 17.99 8.00 -20.40
C ASN A 271 18.64 6.62 -20.35
N GLN A 272 18.70 5.93 -21.48
CA GLN A 272 19.34 4.62 -21.56
C GLN A 272 20.86 4.74 -21.46
N VAL A 273 21.46 3.88 -20.64
CA VAL A 273 22.92 3.72 -20.57
C VAL A 273 23.42 3.16 -21.89
N ASP A 274 24.51 3.72 -22.43
CA ASP A 274 25.05 3.26 -23.70
C ASP A 274 25.52 1.80 -23.66
N ASP A 275 25.54 1.15 -24.82
CA ASP A 275 25.82 -0.29 -24.92
C ASP A 275 27.24 -0.65 -24.45
N ALA A 276 28.20 0.27 -24.60
CA ALA A 276 29.59 0.06 -24.21
C ALA A 276 29.74 0.04 -22.67
N HIS A 277 29.16 1.01 -21.97
CA HIS A 277 29.11 1.05 -20.52
C HIS A 277 28.24 -0.09 -19.98
N PHE A 278 27.13 -0.41 -20.63
CA PHE A 278 26.28 -1.53 -20.24
C PHE A 278 27.03 -2.87 -20.26
N ALA A 279 27.85 -3.13 -21.29
CA ALA A 279 28.67 -4.33 -21.36
C ALA A 279 29.67 -4.43 -20.20
N ILE A 280 30.30 -3.31 -19.82
CA ILE A 280 31.21 -3.24 -18.67
C ILE A 280 30.46 -3.54 -17.37
N ILE A 281 29.27 -2.93 -17.19
CA ILE A 281 28.42 -3.15 -16.00
C ILE A 281 28.02 -4.63 -15.85
N LEU A 282 27.68 -5.29 -16.96
CA LEU A 282 27.37 -6.71 -16.97
C LEU A 282 28.59 -7.58 -16.61
N GLN A 283 29.77 -7.24 -17.13
CA GLN A 283 31.00 -7.97 -16.85
C GLN A 283 31.44 -7.84 -15.39
N ASP A 284 31.40 -6.62 -14.85
CA ASP A 284 31.80 -6.32 -13.47
C ASP A 284 30.71 -6.66 -12.46
N ASN A 285 29.50 -7.01 -12.92
CA ASN A 285 28.31 -7.27 -12.11
C ASN A 285 27.99 -6.10 -11.15
N LYS A 286 28.28 -4.88 -11.59
CA LYS A 286 28.24 -3.68 -10.75
C LYS A 286 27.92 -2.44 -11.58
N TYR A 287 26.97 -1.64 -11.09
CA TYR A 287 26.77 -0.28 -11.58
C TYR A 287 27.40 0.71 -10.59
N SER A 288 28.27 1.61 -11.05
CA SER A 288 28.85 2.65 -10.20
C SER A 288 28.95 3.98 -10.91
N ASP A 289 28.64 5.05 -10.21
CA ASP A 289 28.75 6.42 -10.72
C ASP A 289 29.02 7.39 -9.56
N VAL A 290 29.23 8.66 -9.88
CA VAL A 290 29.38 9.77 -8.93
C VAL A 290 28.03 10.43 -8.70
N ALA A 291 27.65 10.57 -7.45
CA ALA A 291 26.37 11.14 -7.07
C ALA A 291 26.40 12.67 -7.25
N ARG A 292 25.83 13.21 -8.33
CA ARG A 292 25.78 14.67 -8.59
C ARG A 292 24.43 15.29 -8.27
N GLY A 293 23.41 14.46 -8.05
CA GLY A 293 22.04 14.86 -7.78
C GLY A 293 21.20 13.63 -7.44
N ASN A 294 19.90 13.84 -7.23
CA ASN A 294 18.97 12.75 -7.05
C ASN A 294 18.77 12.04 -8.40
N TYR A 295 18.87 10.71 -8.40
CA TYR A 295 18.81 9.90 -9.61
C TYR A 295 17.74 8.81 -9.48
N ASP A 296 16.97 8.60 -10.54
CA ASP A 296 16.09 7.44 -10.70
C ASP A 296 16.71 6.42 -11.65
N ILE A 297 17.27 5.36 -11.07
CA ILE A 297 17.88 4.24 -11.79
C ILE A 297 16.85 3.13 -11.93
N ARG A 298 16.60 2.71 -13.17
CA ARG A 298 15.74 1.58 -13.50
C ARG A 298 16.53 0.49 -14.18
N LEU A 299 16.50 -0.69 -13.58
CA LEU A 299 17.16 -1.90 -14.05
C LEU A 299 16.08 -2.81 -14.66
N TYR A 300 16.20 -3.12 -15.94
CA TYR A 300 15.25 -3.99 -16.64
C TYR A 300 15.85 -5.38 -16.80
N TYR A 301 15.05 -6.41 -16.52
CA TYR A 301 15.47 -7.80 -16.53
C TYR A 301 14.52 -8.66 -17.37
N ALA A 302 15.08 -9.60 -18.13
CA ALA A 302 14.33 -10.63 -18.84
C ALA A 302 14.54 -12.01 -18.19
N PRO A 303 13.53 -12.90 -18.18
CA PRO A 303 13.67 -14.23 -17.61
C PRO A 303 14.73 -15.04 -18.38
N VAL A 304 15.63 -15.69 -17.66
CA VAL A 304 16.61 -16.61 -18.25
C VAL A 304 15.88 -17.89 -18.63
N THR A 305 15.59 -18.05 -19.92
CA THR A 305 15.08 -19.33 -20.45
C THR A 305 16.18 -20.37 -20.33
N ALA A 306 15.87 -21.53 -19.75
CA ALA A 306 16.81 -22.62 -19.46
C ALA A 306 17.53 -23.23 -20.70
N ASP A 307 17.26 -22.75 -21.91
CA ASP A 307 17.83 -23.26 -23.17
C ASP A 307 19.20 -22.66 -23.56
N ALA A 308 19.76 -21.72 -22.79
CA ALA A 308 21.08 -21.15 -23.11
C ALA A 308 22.27 -21.95 -22.51
N ALA A 309 22.03 -23.15 -21.99
CA ALA A 309 23.07 -24.01 -21.41
C ALA A 309 23.42 -25.22 -22.30
N ALA A 310 23.57 -25.06 -23.61
CA ALA A 310 24.16 -26.10 -24.48
C ALA A 310 24.55 -25.59 -25.88
N THR A 311 25.51 -24.66 -26.00
CA THR A 311 26.34 -24.60 -27.24
C THR A 311 27.67 -23.88 -27.00
N GLU A 312 28.61 -24.56 -26.38
CA GLU A 312 30.01 -24.46 -26.80
C GLU A 312 30.54 -25.90 -26.92
N GLY A 313 30.68 -26.33 -28.16
CA GLY A 313 31.47 -27.49 -28.59
C GLY A 313 32.54 -27.00 -29.55
#